data_AF-A0A495TKP9-F1
#
_entry.id   AF-A0A495TKP9-F1
#
_cell.length_a   1.000
_cell.length_b   1.000
_cell.length_c   1.000
_cell.angle_alpha   90.00
_cell.angle_beta   90.00
_cell.angle_gamma   90.00
#
_symmetry.space_group_name_H-M   'P 1'
#
loop_
_entity.id
_entity.type
_entity.pdbx_description
1 polymer ?
#
loop_
_entity_poly.entity_id
_entity_poly.type
_entity_poly.pdbx_seq_one_letter_code
_entity_poly.pdbx_strand_id
1 'polypeptide(L)'
;MGGRQRPPRARNPRRGRPAGSGGRAGSRAEFARIEGYLAWEAEVAAAERDARAFAGQFPWLPDAERESLELAYTADRLRYAEEVVDRAVERCRRLAARYRSECRRFCTRWAALCLSVTLAAALFAVVPAALRS
;
A
#
# COMPACT_ATOMS: atom_id res chain seq x y z
N MET A 1 11.20 60.03 21.12
CA MET A 1 10.78 60.39 19.75
C MET A 1 10.78 59.12 18.92
N GLY A 2 9.66 58.39 18.81
CA GLY A 2 8.60 58.65 17.83
C GLY A 2 9.09 58.18 16.45
N GLY A 3 8.79 56.98 15.94
CA GLY A 3 7.49 56.32 15.86
C GLY A 3 7.14 56.19 14.38
N ARG A 4 7.01 54.95 13.88
CA ARG A 4 6.16 54.51 12.75
C ARG A 4 6.31 53.00 12.58
N GLN A 5 5.60 52.26 13.43
CA GLN A 5 5.36 50.83 13.26
C GLN A 5 4.39 50.64 12.09
N ARG A 6 4.75 49.79 11.13
CA ARG A 6 3.84 49.38 10.05
C ARG A 6 2.88 48.30 10.59
N PRO A 7 1.58 48.36 10.26
CA PRO A 7 0.61 47.38 10.75
C PRO A 7 0.82 46.00 10.12
N PRO A 8 0.49 44.91 10.84
CA PRO A 8 0.59 43.55 10.34
C PRO A 8 -0.47 43.32 9.26
N ARG A 9 -0.05 42.91 8.06
CA ARG A 9 -0.96 42.37 7.05
C ARG A 9 -1.55 41.07 7.60
N ALA A 10 -2.81 41.13 8.03
CA ALA A 10 -3.63 39.96 8.32
C ALA A 10 -3.64 39.03 7.09
N ARG A 11 -2.87 37.93 7.17
CA ARG A 11 -2.93 36.86 6.18
C ARG A 11 -4.19 36.07 6.47
N ASN A 12 -5.22 36.41 5.71
CA ASN A 12 -6.55 35.80 5.64
C ASN A 12 -6.56 34.30 6.05
N PRO A 13 -7.27 33.91 7.12
CA PRO A 13 -7.55 32.51 7.39
C PRO A 13 -8.66 32.07 6.43
N ARG A 14 -8.64 30.79 6.02
CA ARG A 14 -9.60 30.18 5.08
C ARG A 14 -9.24 30.35 3.60
N ARG A 15 -8.07 29.87 3.22
CA ARG A 15 -8.00 29.06 1.99
C ARG A 15 -8.47 27.66 2.37
N GLY A 16 -9.67 27.30 1.93
CA GLY A 16 -10.22 25.96 2.09
C GLY A 16 -9.19 24.93 1.64
N ARG A 17 -8.67 24.17 2.60
CA ARG A 17 -8.02 22.90 2.33
C ARG A 17 -9.14 21.97 1.88
N PRO A 18 -9.09 21.35 0.69
CA PRO A 18 -9.93 20.18 0.44
C PRO A 18 -9.40 19.05 1.33
N ALA A 19 -9.80 19.07 2.60
CA ALA A 19 -9.61 17.99 3.55
C ALA A 19 -10.82 17.06 3.39
N GLY A 20 -10.58 15.81 3.00
CA GLY A 20 -11.65 14.81 3.05
C GLY A 20 -11.32 13.43 2.50
N SER A 21 -10.42 13.33 1.52
CA SER A 21 -10.04 12.05 0.91
C SER A 21 -8.62 11.58 1.28
N GLY A 22 -7.66 12.51 1.42
CA GLY A 22 -6.26 12.18 1.75
C GLY A 22 -6.03 11.70 3.19
N GLY A 23 -6.85 12.13 4.16
CA GLY A 23 -6.68 11.76 5.57
C GLY A 23 -7.04 10.30 5.88
N ARG A 24 -8.09 9.77 5.23
CA ARG A 24 -8.51 8.35 5.41
C ARG A 24 -7.56 7.38 4.72
N ALA A 25 -7.04 7.73 3.54
CA ALA A 25 -6.01 6.94 2.87
C ALA A 25 -4.67 6.97 3.64
N GLY A 26 -4.28 8.14 4.16
CA GLY A 26 -3.09 8.27 5.02
C GLY A 26 -3.20 7.46 6.30
N SER A 27 -4.34 7.55 6.98
CA SER A 27 -4.61 6.79 8.21
C SER A 27 -4.62 5.28 7.97
N ARG A 28 -5.21 4.78 6.87
CA ARG A 28 -5.15 3.35 6.53
C ARG A 28 -3.73 2.86 6.24
N ALA A 29 -2.92 3.64 5.54
CA ALA A 29 -1.54 3.29 5.25
C ALA A 29 -0.66 3.29 6.52
N GLU A 30 -0.95 4.19 7.44
CA GLU A 30 -0.30 4.25 8.75
C GLU A 30 -0.68 3.06 9.64
N PHE A 31 -1.97 2.73 9.73
CA PHE A 31 -2.43 1.53 10.45
C PHE A 31 -1.82 0.25 9.88
N ALA A 32 -1.82 0.08 8.56
CA ALA A 32 -1.21 -1.10 7.93
C ALA A 32 0.30 -1.22 8.21
N ARG A 33 1.01 -0.08 8.35
CA ARG A 33 2.43 -0.09 8.73
C ARG A 33 2.62 -0.54 10.18
N ILE A 34 1.78 -0.04 11.09
CA ILE A 34 1.84 -0.42 12.50
C ILE A 34 1.46 -1.90 12.66
N GLU A 35 0.41 -2.37 12.00
CA GLU A 35 0.03 -3.79 11.99
C GLU A 35 1.16 -4.67 11.48
N GLY A 36 1.84 -4.26 10.38
CA GLY A 36 3.00 -4.97 9.87
C GLY A 36 4.17 -5.02 10.85
N TYR A 37 4.46 -3.91 11.53
CA TYR A 37 5.48 -3.86 12.57
C TYR A 37 5.14 -4.79 13.75
N LEU A 38 3.91 -4.73 14.26
CA LEU A 38 3.48 -5.57 15.38
C LEU A 38 3.46 -7.06 15.01
N ALA A 39 3.06 -7.40 13.78
CA ALA A 39 3.13 -8.76 13.29
C ALA A 39 4.58 -9.27 13.23
N TRP A 40 5.51 -8.44 12.75
CA TRP A 40 6.92 -8.80 12.69
C TRP A 40 7.54 -8.97 14.09
N GLU A 41 7.27 -8.06 15.03
CA GLU A 41 7.71 -8.19 16.42
C GLU A 41 7.17 -9.48 17.08
N ALA A 42 5.92 -9.85 16.77
CA ALA A 42 5.35 -11.10 17.26
C ALA A 42 6.06 -12.33 16.69
N GLU A 43 6.46 -12.30 15.42
CA GLU A 43 7.24 -13.37 14.77
C GLU A 43 8.66 -13.47 15.36
N VAL A 44 9.33 -12.35 15.63
CA VAL A 44 10.64 -12.35 16.34
C VAL A 44 10.52 -13.00 17.70
N ALA A 45 9.55 -12.57 18.51
CA ALA A 45 9.33 -13.16 19.82
C ALA A 45 8.95 -14.65 19.75
N ALA A 46 8.24 -15.08 18.71
CA ALA A 46 7.92 -16.49 18.48
C ALA A 46 9.16 -17.30 18.09
N ALA A 47 9.95 -16.80 17.14
CA ALA A 47 11.18 -17.45 16.68
C ALA A 47 12.20 -17.64 17.82
N GLU A 48 12.35 -16.67 18.71
CA GLU A 48 13.19 -16.79 19.89
C GLU A 48 12.66 -17.83 20.90
N ARG A 49 11.34 -17.86 21.14
CA ARG A 49 10.73 -18.87 22.02
C ARG A 49 10.90 -20.28 21.46
N ASP A 50 10.65 -20.45 20.16
CA ASP A 50 10.83 -21.72 19.46
C ASP A 50 12.30 -22.17 19.53
N ALA A 51 13.25 -21.24 19.35
CA ALA A 51 14.67 -21.52 19.43
C ALA A 51 15.10 -22.01 20.82
N ARG A 52 14.68 -21.30 21.88
CA ARG A 52 14.92 -21.72 23.28
C ARG A 52 14.33 -23.09 23.57
N ALA A 53 13.10 -23.33 23.13
CA ALA A 53 12.43 -24.62 23.31
C ALA A 53 13.16 -25.74 22.55
N PHE A 54 13.70 -25.45 21.36
CA PHE A 54 14.46 -26.40 20.58
C PHE A 54 15.83 -26.70 21.22
N ALA A 55 16.60 -25.68 21.58
CA ALA A 55 17.90 -25.86 22.25
C ALA A 55 17.77 -26.56 23.61
N GLY A 56 16.67 -26.33 24.33
CA GLY A 56 16.35 -27.04 25.57
C GLY A 56 16.19 -28.56 25.42
N GLN A 57 16.02 -29.08 24.20
CA GLN A 57 15.98 -30.53 23.93
C GLN A 57 17.36 -31.19 23.95
N PHE A 58 18.43 -30.38 24.04
CA PHE A 58 19.82 -30.84 24.00
C PHE A 58 20.55 -30.57 25.33
N PRO A 59 20.08 -31.11 26.47
CA PRO A 59 20.64 -30.80 27.80
C PRO A 59 22.09 -31.28 27.97
N TRP A 60 22.59 -32.16 27.09
CA TRP A 60 23.97 -32.63 27.09
C TRP A 60 24.95 -31.66 26.42
N LEU A 61 24.47 -30.63 25.72
CA LEU A 61 25.32 -29.60 25.12
C LEU A 61 25.71 -28.56 26.17
N PRO A 62 26.96 -28.03 26.15
CA PRO A 62 27.36 -26.88 26.94
C PRO A 62 26.45 -25.67 26.71
N ASP A 63 26.28 -24.82 27.72
CA ASP A 63 25.40 -23.64 27.66
C ASP A 63 25.75 -22.70 26.49
N ALA A 64 27.04 -22.46 26.26
CA ALA A 64 27.52 -21.63 25.15
C ALA A 64 27.20 -22.24 23.76
N GLU A 65 27.19 -23.56 23.64
CA GLU A 65 26.82 -24.25 22.40
C GLU A 65 25.30 -24.18 22.18
N ARG A 66 24.51 -24.31 23.26
CA ARG A 66 23.05 -24.13 23.19
C ARG A 66 22.67 -22.70 22.82
N GLU A 67 23.31 -21.69 23.41
CA GLU A 67 23.08 -20.28 23.04
C GLU A 67 23.42 -20.02 21.57
N SER A 68 24.54 -20.56 21.08
CA SER A 68 24.91 -20.47 19.67
C SER A 68 23.88 -21.13 18.76
N LEU A 69 23.32 -22.27 19.18
CA LEU A 69 22.26 -22.96 18.46
C LEU A 69 20.94 -22.17 18.46
N GLU A 70 20.57 -21.55 19.59
CA GLU A 70 19.40 -20.67 19.69
C GLU A 70 19.50 -19.53 18.69
N LEU A 71 20.63 -18.80 18.67
CA LEU A 71 20.87 -17.69 17.75
C LEU A 71 20.79 -18.13 16.28
N ALA A 72 21.43 -19.24 15.93
CA ALA A 72 21.42 -19.77 14.58
C ALA A 72 19.99 -20.18 14.14
N TYR A 73 19.24 -20.84 15.03
CA TYR A 73 17.88 -21.27 14.74
C TYR A 73 16.91 -20.08 14.64
N THR A 74 17.01 -19.08 15.52
CA THR A 74 16.22 -17.85 15.42
C THR A 74 16.46 -17.14 14.09
N ALA A 75 17.73 -16.99 13.69
CA ALA A 75 18.07 -16.37 12.41
C ALA A 75 17.49 -17.14 11.21
N ASP A 76 17.56 -18.47 11.23
CA ASP A 76 17.00 -19.31 10.17
C ASP A 76 15.47 -19.20 10.09
N ARG A 77 14.79 -19.22 11.24
CA ARG A 77 13.33 -19.09 11.32
C ARG A 77 12.85 -17.73 10.80
N LEU A 78 13.57 -16.65 11.14
CA LEU A 78 13.25 -15.32 10.64
C LEU A 78 13.47 -15.19 9.13
N ARG A 79 14.59 -15.72 8.62
CA ARG A 79 14.85 -15.76 7.17
C ARG A 79 13.74 -16.51 6.42
N TYR A 80 13.31 -17.65 6.95
CA TYR A 80 12.19 -18.39 6.38
C TYR A 80 10.87 -17.58 6.39
N ALA A 81 10.59 -16.86 7.49
CA ALA A 81 9.41 -16.01 7.61
C ALA A 81 9.42 -14.87 6.57
N GLU A 82 10.57 -14.21 6.38
CA GLU A 82 10.77 -13.20 5.33
C GLU A 82 10.46 -13.76 3.94
N GLU A 83 11.03 -14.92 3.60
CA GLU A 83 10.79 -15.55 2.30
C GLU A 83 9.32 -15.90 2.06
N VAL A 84 8.59 -16.28 3.12
CA VAL A 84 7.14 -16.56 3.03
C VAL A 84 6.36 -15.29 2.74
N VAL A 85 6.67 -14.20 3.43
CA VAL A 85 6.04 -12.89 3.22
C VAL A 85 6.33 -12.38 1.81
N ASP A 86 7.58 -12.46 1.35
CA ASP A 86 7.98 -12.02 0.02
C ASP A 86 7.25 -12.80 -1.08
N ARG A 87 7.15 -14.11 -0.94
CA ARG A 87 6.38 -14.96 -1.86
C ARG A 87 4.90 -14.56 -1.91
N ALA A 88 4.31 -14.23 -0.75
CA ALA A 88 2.92 -13.80 -0.68
C ALA A 88 2.72 -12.42 -1.34
N VAL A 89 3.59 -11.45 -1.05
CA VAL A 89 3.58 -10.11 -1.66
C VAL A 89 3.68 -10.21 -3.18
N GLU A 90 4.62 -11.01 -3.66
CA GLU A 90 4.84 -11.20 -5.08
C GLU A 90 3.63 -11.86 -5.76
N ARG A 91 2.99 -12.86 -5.12
CA ARG A 91 1.73 -13.44 -5.62
C ARG A 91 0.60 -12.42 -5.68
N CYS A 92 0.44 -11.60 -4.65
CA CYS A 92 -0.56 -10.52 -4.61
C CYS A 92 -0.33 -9.49 -5.72
N ARG A 93 0.93 -9.10 -5.97
CA ARG A 93 1.30 -8.20 -7.07
C ARG A 93 0.95 -8.79 -8.43
N ARG A 94 1.28 -10.06 -8.66
CA ARG A 94 0.92 -10.76 -9.90
C ARG A 94 -0.59 -10.83 -10.12
N LEU A 95 -1.37 -11.16 -9.09
CA LEU A 95 -2.83 -11.17 -9.17
C LEU A 95 -3.38 -9.77 -9.48
N ALA A 96 -2.91 -8.74 -8.75
CA ALA A 96 -3.35 -7.36 -8.98
C ALA A 96 -3.01 -6.88 -10.40
N ALA A 97 -1.85 -7.27 -10.94
CA ALA A 97 -1.47 -6.95 -12.32
C ALA A 97 -2.42 -7.61 -13.34
N ARG A 98 -2.75 -8.89 -13.15
CA ARG A 98 -3.71 -9.62 -14.01
C ARG A 98 -5.09 -8.95 -13.99
N TYR A 99 -5.65 -8.70 -12.81
CA TYR A 99 -6.94 -8.03 -12.68
C TYR A 99 -6.96 -6.63 -13.30
N ARG A 100 -5.92 -5.81 -13.05
CA ARG A 100 -5.82 -4.47 -13.67
C ARG A 100 -5.75 -4.54 -15.19
N SER A 101 -5.11 -5.58 -15.74
CA SER A 101 -5.04 -5.77 -17.19
C SER A 101 -6.41 -6.12 -17.77
N GLU A 102 -7.20 -6.94 -17.08
CA GLU A 102 -8.56 -7.31 -17.48
C GLU A 102 -9.52 -6.12 -17.39
N CYS A 103 -9.52 -5.39 -16.27
CA CYS A 103 -10.33 -4.18 -16.13
C CYS A 103 -10.02 -3.16 -17.22
N ARG A 104 -8.73 -2.93 -17.53
CA ARG A 104 -8.35 -2.02 -18.63
C ARG A 104 -8.94 -2.45 -19.96
N ARG A 105 -8.90 -3.76 -20.29
CA ARG A 105 -9.48 -4.28 -21.54
C ARG A 105 -10.99 -4.01 -21.64
N PHE A 106 -11.72 -4.20 -20.56
CA PHE A 106 -13.16 -3.87 -20.53
C PHE A 106 -13.39 -2.37 -20.64
N CYS A 107 -12.68 -1.56 -19.86
CA CYS A 107 -12.80 -0.10 -19.91
C CYS A 107 -12.47 0.45 -21.31
N THR A 108 -11.44 -0.04 -22.00
CA THR A 108 -11.11 0.42 -23.35
C THR A 108 -12.18 0.03 -24.37
N ARG A 109 -12.77 -1.16 -24.25
CA ARG A 109 -13.87 -1.61 -25.13
C ARG A 109 -15.11 -0.75 -24.93
N TRP A 110 -15.51 -0.53 -23.68
CA TRP A 110 -16.66 0.32 -23.36
C TRP A 110 -16.41 1.78 -23.74
N ALA A 111 -15.21 2.31 -23.51
CA ALA A 111 -14.85 3.65 -23.96
C ALA A 111 -14.94 3.78 -25.49
N ALA A 112 -14.44 2.80 -26.25
CA ALA A 112 -14.54 2.78 -27.70
C ALA A 112 -15.99 2.72 -28.20
N LEU A 113 -16.84 1.90 -27.56
CA LEU A 113 -18.28 1.83 -27.87
C LEU A 113 -19.00 3.14 -27.58
N CYS A 114 -18.74 3.77 -26.43
CA CYS A 114 -19.33 5.07 -26.11
C CYS A 114 -18.87 6.15 -27.11
N LEU A 115 -17.59 6.15 -27.49
CA LEU A 115 -17.05 7.06 -28.50
C LEU A 115 -17.67 6.82 -29.88
N SER A 116 -17.86 5.58 -30.30
CA SER A 116 -18.48 5.29 -31.61
C SER A 116 -19.95 5.71 -31.65
N VAL A 117 -20.72 5.45 -30.58
CA VAL A 117 -22.12 5.87 -30.47
C VAL A 117 -22.24 7.39 -30.46
N THR A 118 -21.39 8.10 -29.73
CA THR A 118 -21.40 9.57 -29.70
C THR A 118 -21.02 10.18 -31.05
N LEU A 119 -20.04 9.62 -31.76
CA LEU A 119 -19.70 10.05 -33.11
C LEU A 119 -20.83 9.78 -34.11
N ALA A 120 -21.47 8.61 -34.04
CA ALA A 120 -22.62 8.29 -34.89
C ALA A 120 -23.78 9.25 -34.62
N ALA A 121 -24.12 9.52 -33.36
CA ALA A 121 -25.15 10.47 -32.98
C ALA A 121 -24.84 11.89 -33.46
N ALA A 122 -23.59 12.34 -33.33
CA ALA A 122 -23.15 13.65 -33.84
C ALA A 122 -23.30 13.73 -35.37
N LEU A 123 -22.90 12.71 -36.11
CA LEU A 123 -23.09 12.64 -37.57
C LEU A 123 -24.57 12.70 -37.94
N PHE A 124 -25.41 11.90 -37.26
CA PHE A 124 -26.87 11.92 -37.47
C PHE A 124 -27.53 13.25 -37.12
N ALA A 125 -26.96 14.04 -36.21
CA ALA A 125 -27.46 15.38 -35.90
C ALA A 125 -26.99 16.44 -36.92
N VAL A 126 -25.75 16.34 -37.40
CA VAL A 126 -25.14 17.32 -38.31
C VAL A 126 -25.63 17.16 -39.75
N VAL A 127 -25.79 15.94 -40.26
CA VAL A 127 -26.26 15.68 -41.63
C VAL A 127 -27.62 16.34 -41.95
N PRO A 128 -28.68 16.18 -41.14
CA PRO A 128 -29.96 16.84 -41.40
C PRO A 128 -29.91 18.35 -41.15
N ALA A 129 -28.99 18.85 -40.31
CA ALA A 129 -28.79 20.29 -40.14
C ALA A 129 -28.11 20.91 -41.37
N ALA A 130 -27.13 20.22 -41.97
CA ALA A 130 -26.45 20.65 -43.19
C ALA A 130 -27.32 20.50 -44.45
N LEU A 131 -28.28 19.56 -44.46
CA LEU A 131 -29.28 19.43 -45.53
C LEU A 131 -30.41 20.47 -45.43
N ARG A 132 -30.53 21.17 -44.29
CA ARG A 132 -31.53 22.22 -44.04
C ARG A 132 -30.98 23.65 -44.21
N SER A 133 -29.66 23.80 -44.40
CA SER A 133 -28.97 25.07 -44.67
C SER A 133 -28.75 25.27 -46.17
#